data_AF-A0A5C6B8W2-F1
#
_entry.id   AF-A0A5C6B8W2-F1
#
_cell.length_a   1.000
_cell.length_b   1.000
_cell.length_c   1.000
_cell.angle_alpha   90.00
_cell.angle_beta   90.00
_cell.angle_gamma   90.00
#
_symmetry.space_group_name_H-M   'P 1'
#
loop_
_entity.id
_entity.type
_entity.pdbx_description
1 polymer ?
#
loop_
_entity_poly.entity_id
_entity_poly.type
_entity_poly.pdbx_seq_one_letter_code
_entity_poly.pdbx_strand_id
1 'polypeptide(L)'
;MSNTNPEIEAHMDALASICCDVLTGAETDVGERPDQLLKSLLMSGYVWKKNGSFQSDLESRVKAKCMDRAMHRGGALSSLSSKLSTKFSDLARRESLTPNNDSPPKAANISAATDA
;
A
#
# COMPACT_ATOMS: atom_id res chain seq x y z
N MET A 1 -8.69 14.08 -14.47
CA MET A 1 -9.52 13.63 -13.34
C MET A 1 -9.40 12.13 -13.29
N SER A 2 -8.83 11.59 -12.22
CA SER A 2 -8.42 10.20 -12.12
C SER A 2 -9.64 9.29 -11.91
N ASN A 3 -9.83 8.29 -12.77
CA ASN A 3 -10.81 7.20 -12.60
C ASN A 3 -10.36 6.25 -11.47
N THR A 4 -10.07 6.78 -10.29
CA THR A 4 -9.64 5.99 -9.14
C THR A 4 -10.75 5.99 -8.09
N ASN A 5 -10.93 4.85 -7.42
CA ASN A 5 -11.80 4.71 -6.27
C ASN A 5 -11.50 5.85 -5.25
N PRO A 6 -12.50 6.60 -4.76
CA PRO A 6 -12.32 7.65 -3.75
C PRO A 6 -11.51 7.21 -2.52
N GLU A 7 -11.60 5.94 -2.14
CA GLU A 7 -10.82 5.37 -1.03
C GLU A 7 -9.32 5.35 -1.35
N ILE A 8 -8.93 5.02 -2.59
CA ILE A 8 -7.55 5.07 -3.03
C ILE A 8 -7.00 6.49 -2.90
N GLU A 9 -7.79 7.47 -3.35
CA GLU A 9 -7.39 8.88 -3.28
C GLU A 9 -7.22 9.33 -1.83
N ALA A 10 -8.14 8.95 -0.94
CA ALA A 10 -8.07 9.26 0.49
C ALA A 10 -6.86 8.63 1.17
N HIS A 11 -6.56 7.36 0.91
CA HIS A 11 -5.41 6.68 1.51
C HIS A 11 -4.08 7.21 0.98
N MET A 12 -3.99 7.54 -0.31
CA MET A 12 -2.80 8.18 -0.88
C MET A 12 -2.59 9.59 -0.34
N ASP A 13 -3.66 10.37 -0.13
CA ASP A 13 -3.55 11.69 0.49
C ASP A 13 -3.14 11.61 1.97
N ALA A 14 -3.64 10.61 2.71
CA ALA A 14 -3.23 10.36 4.08
C ALA A 14 -1.73 10.00 4.17
N LEU A 15 -1.24 9.12 3.29
CA LEU A 15 0.19 8.81 3.20
C LEU A 15 1.03 10.03 2.81
N ALA A 16 0.55 10.86 1.88
CA ALA A 16 1.25 12.08 1.52
C ALA A 16 1.34 13.06 2.69
N SER A 17 0.29 13.16 3.52
CA SER A 17 0.29 13.99 4.73
C SER A 17 1.35 13.54 5.74
N ILE A 18 1.37 12.24 6.03
CA ILE A 18 2.37 11.63 6.91
C ILE A 18 3.79 11.90 6.40
N CYS A 19 4.01 11.75 5.09
CA CYS A 19 5.29 12.09 4.48
C CYS A 19 5.66 13.57 4.69
N CYS A 20 4.71 14.49 4.56
CA CYS A 20 4.93 15.91 4.84
C CYS A 20 5.26 16.17 6.32
N ASP A 21 4.59 15.50 7.26
CA ASP A 21 4.82 15.65 8.70
C ASP A 21 6.22 15.14 9.10
N VAL A 22 6.64 14.00 8.56
CA VAL A 22 8.01 13.49 8.72
C VAL A 22 9.04 14.44 8.09
N LEU A 23 8.75 14.98 6.90
CA LEU A 23 9.62 15.95 6.24
C LEU A 23 9.71 17.29 6.97
N THR A 24 8.73 17.65 7.82
CA THR A 24 8.82 18.84 8.67
C THR A 24 9.51 18.56 10.00
N GLY A 25 9.75 17.29 10.35
CA GLY A 25 10.26 16.88 11.65
C GLY A 25 9.21 16.95 12.77
N ALA A 26 7.92 17.07 12.40
CA ALA A 26 6.80 17.09 13.34
C ALA A 26 6.47 15.67 13.86
N GLU A 27 6.64 14.65 13.02
CA GLU A 27 6.57 13.24 13.41
C GLU A 27 7.97 12.60 13.35
N THR A 28 8.45 12.15 14.51
CA THR A 28 9.66 11.31 14.63
C THR A 28 9.36 9.82 14.65
N ASP A 29 8.11 9.44 14.97
CA ASP A 29 7.66 8.05 14.97
C ASP A 29 6.38 7.92 14.16
N VAL A 30 6.50 7.26 13.01
CA VAL A 30 5.39 7.07 12.07
C VAL A 30 4.55 5.84 12.45
N GLY A 31 4.96 5.05 13.46
CA GLY A 31 4.19 3.94 14.02
C GLY A 31 3.61 2.97 12.98
N GLU A 32 2.46 2.38 13.31
CA GLU A 32 1.77 1.39 12.47
C GLU A 32 0.83 2.01 11.41
N ARG A 33 0.61 3.33 11.48
CA ARG A 33 -0.39 4.03 10.66
C ARG A 33 -0.11 3.94 9.15
N PRO A 34 1.13 4.11 8.66
CA PRO A 34 1.45 3.87 7.25
C PRO A 34 1.17 2.44 6.84
N ASP A 35 1.46 1.45 7.70
CA ASP A 35 1.29 0.05 7.35
C ASP A 35 -0.20 -0.31 7.19
N GLN A 36 -1.08 0.26 8.01
CA GLN A 36 -2.53 0.15 7.83
C GLN A 36 -3.00 0.76 6.51
N LEU A 37 -2.53 1.97 6.17
CA LEU A 37 -2.86 2.64 4.91
C LEU A 37 -2.36 1.87 3.68
N LEU A 38 -1.16 1.28 3.75
CA LEU A 38 -0.61 0.43 2.69
C LEU A 38 -1.45 -0.83 2.47
N LYS A 39 -1.92 -1.47 3.55
CA LYS A 39 -2.85 -2.61 3.45
C LYS A 39 -4.18 -2.18 2.83
N SER A 40 -4.77 -1.07 3.27
CA SER A 40 -6.02 -0.57 2.69
C SER A 40 -5.87 -0.29 1.19
N LEU A 41 -4.76 0.33 0.76
CA LEU A 41 -4.48 0.53 -0.67
C LEU A 41 -4.40 -0.78 -1.46
N LEU A 42 -3.77 -1.80 -0.88
CA LEU A 42 -3.70 -3.12 -1.50
C LEU A 42 -5.09 -3.72 -1.67
N MET A 43 -5.92 -3.68 -0.61
CA MET A 43 -7.30 -4.19 -0.63
C MET A 43 -8.23 -3.42 -1.56
N SER A 44 -8.06 -2.10 -1.68
CA SER A 44 -8.80 -1.26 -2.64
C SER A 44 -8.34 -1.47 -4.09
N GLY A 45 -7.37 -2.35 -4.34
CA GLY A 45 -6.93 -2.74 -5.68
C GLY A 45 -5.91 -1.80 -6.32
N TYR A 46 -5.19 -0.98 -5.54
CA TYR A 46 -4.19 -0.04 -6.07
C TYR A 46 -3.12 -0.72 -6.93
N VAL A 47 -2.74 -1.95 -6.60
CA VAL A 47 -1.79 -2.78 -7.37
C VAL A 47 -2.14 -2.90 -8.85
N TRP A 48 -3.44 -2.88 -9.19
CA TRP A 48 -3.93 -3.07 -10.55
C TRP A 48 -3.99 -1.76 -11.36
N LYS A 49 -3.65 -0.62 -10.73
CA LYS A 49 -3.62 0.68 -11.38
C LYS A 49 -2.54 0.70 -12.47
N LYS A 50 -2.96 0.97 -13.71
CA LYS A 50 -2.06 0.95 -14.88
C LYS A 50 -1.11 2.15 -15.01
N ASN A 51 -1.29 3.19 -14.19
CA ASN A 51 -0.58 4.46 -14.35
C ASN A 51 0.43 4.70 -13.22
N GLY A 52 1.70 4.52 -13.54
CA GLY A 52 2.84 4.89 -12.68
C GLY A 52 3.15 3.88 -11.57
N SER A 53 4.30 4.08 -10.92
CA SER A 53 4.67 3.33 -9.72
C SER A 53 4.06 3.99 -8.48
N PHE A 54 3.78 3.18 -7.44
CA PHE A 54 3.38 3.69 -6.12
C PHE A 54 4.30 4.82 -5.63
N GLN A 55 5.62 4.61 -5.73
CA GLN A 55 6.61 5.60 -5.33
C GLN A 55 6.42 6.94 -6.09
N SER A 56 6.29 6.88 -7.42
CA SER A 56 6.16 8.09 -8.24
C SER A 56 4.87 8.86 -7.97
N ASP A 57 3.76 8.16 -7.74
CA ASP A 57 2.47 8.78 -7.40
C ASP A 57 2.54 9.44 -6.01
N LEU A 58 3.10 8.73 -5.02
CA LEU A 58 3.29 9.27 -3.67
C LEU A 58 4.18 10.52 -3.67
N GLU A 59 5.33 10.47 -4.36
CA GLU A 59 6.23 11.63 -4.45
C GLU A 59 5.55 12.82 -5.13
N SER A 60 4.76 12.58 -6.18
CA SER A 60 4.03 13.63 -6.88
C SER A 60 3.01 14.30 -5.97
N ARG A 61 2.28 13.51 -5.17
CA ARG A 61 1.31 14.02 -4.19
C ARG A 61 1.98 14.79 -3.05
N VAL A 62 3.09 14.28 -2.52
CA VAL A 62 3.85 14.98 -1.48
C VAL A 62 4.37 16.32 -2.01
N LYS A 63 4.92 16.34 -3.23
CA LYS A 63 5.36 17.58 -3.89
C LYS A 63 4.21 18.55 -4.13
N ALA A 64 3.03 18.07 -4.49
CA ALA A 64 1.85 18.92 -4.64
C ALA A 64 1.37 19.48 -3.28
N LYS A 65 1.49 18.70 -2.19
CA LYS A 65 0.93 19.03 -0.88
C LYS A 65 1.85 19.90 -0.02
N CYS A 66 3.15 19.62 -0.01
CA CYS A 66 4.14 20.35 0.79
C CYS A 66 5.35 20.76 -0.06
N MET A 67 5.08 21.31 -1.25
CA MET A 67 6.03 21.70 -2.30
C MET A 67 7.37 22.23 -1.80
N ASP A 68 7.35 23.27 -0.96
CA ASP A 68 8.56 23.93 -0.45
C ASP A 68 9.45 22.96 0.35
N ARG A 69 8.83 22.16 1.23
CA ARG A 69 9.53 21.14 2.04
C ARG A 69 10.04 19.99 1.18
N ALA A 70 9.22 19.53 0.24
CA ALA A 70 9.55 18.43 -0.66
C ALA A 70 10.73 18.80 -1.59
N MET A 71 10.83 20.05 -2.03
CA MET A 71 11.92 20.53 -2.88
C MET A 71 13.25 20.62 -2.11
N HIS A 72 13.24 21.18 -0.90
CA HIS A 72 14.45 21.31 -0.10
C HIS A 72 14.92 19.99 0.55
N ARG A 73 14.04 18.99 0.63
CA ARG A 73 14.32 17.68 1.23
C ARG A 73 14.09 16.52 0.26
N GLY A 74 14.37 16.72 -1.03
CA GLY A 74 14.14 15.73 -2.08
C GLY A 74 14.79 14.36 -1.81
N GLY A 75 16.02 14.34 -1.26
CA GLY A 75 16.69 13.09 -0.88
C GLY A 75 15.97 12.34 0.26
N ALA A 76 15.48 13.06 1.27
CA ALA A 76 14.71 12.47 2.36
C ALA A 76 13.36 11.94 1.86
N LEU A 77 12.69 12.70 0.98
CA LEU A 77 11.46 12.27 0.33
C LEU A 77 11.67 10.98 -0.46
N SER A 78 12.71 10.92 -1.29
CA SER A 78 13.02 9.73 -2.09
C SER A 78 13.33 8.51 -1.22
N SER A 79 14.06 8.69 -0.12
CA SER A 79 14.33 7.60 0.84
C SER A 79 13.05 7.11 1.51
N LEU A 80 12.18 8.03 1.94
CA LEU A 80 10.91 7.70 2.59
C LEU A 80 9.94 7.00 1.62
N SER A 81 9.77 7.54 0.41
CA SER A 81 8.90 6.98 -0.62
C SER A 81 9.39 5.59 -1.07
N SER A 82 10.71 5.39 -1.19
CA SER A 82 11.32 4.09 -1.50
C SER A 82 11.07 3.05 -0.41
N LYS A 83 11.21 3.42 0.88
CA LYS A 83 10.88 2.54 2.01
C LYS A 83 9.41 2.11 1.99
N LEU A 84 8.48 3.05 1.79
CA LEU A 84 7.05 2.75 1.70
C LEU A 84 6.71 1.91 0.47
N SER A 85 7.35 2.18 -0.67
CA SER A 85 7.18 1.37 -1.88
C SER A 85 7.67 -0.06 -1.71
N THR A 86 8.78 -0.25 -0.98
CA THR A 86 9.31 -1.59 -0.68
C THR A 86 8.34 -2.36 0.21
N LYS A 87 7.85 -1.72 1.28
CA LYS A 87 6.81 -2.30 2.15
C LYS A 87 5.55 -2.67 1.38
N PHE A 88 5.07 -1.79 0.50
CA PHE A 88 3.88 -2.06 -0.31
C PHE A 88 4.06 -3.26 -1.24
N SER A 89 5.20 -3.35 -1.94
CA SER A 89 5.54 -4.49 -2.78
C SER A 89 5.66 -5.79 -1.99
N ASP A 90 6.23 -5.74 -0.78
CA ASP A 90 6.31 -6.88 0.12
C ASP A 90 4.94 -7.35 0.59
N LEU A 91 4.04 -6.43 0.93
CA LEU A 91 2.65 -6.75 1.28
C LEU A 91 1.93 -7.41 0.10
N ALA A 92 2.01 -6.81 -1.10
CA ALA A 92 1.39 -7.35 -2.30
C ALA A 92 1.88 -8.77 -2.61
N ARG A 93 3.19 -9.00 -2.48
CA ARG A 93 3.80 -10.32 -2.64
C ARG A 93 3.30 -11.31 -1.60
N ARG A 94 3.21 -10.94 -0.32
CA ARG A 94 2.72 -11.84 0.75
C ARG A 94 1.27 -12.24 0.51
N GLU A 95 0.39 -11.29 0.20
CA GLU A 95 -1.00 -11.59 -0.12
C GLU A 95 -1.13 -12.53 -1.33
N SER A 96 -0.27 -12.39 -2.36
CA SER A 96 -0.27 -13.32 -3.50
C SER A 96 0.23 -14.73 -3.18
N LEU A 97 1.06 -14.89 -2.15
CA LEU A 97 1.67 -16.16 -1.75
C LEU A 97 0.84 -16.91 -0.69
N THR A 98 -0.19 -16.27 -0.14
CA THR A 98 -1.04 -16.87 0.87
C THR A 98 -2.28 -17.43 0.16
N PRO A 99 -2.33 -18.74 -0.18
CA PRO A 99 -3.60 -19.34 -0.55
C PRO A 99 -4.52 -19.19 0.66
N ASN A 100 -5.65 -18.48 0.52
CA ASN A 100 -6.65 -18.30 1.58
C ASN A 100 -6.91 -19.64 2.28
N ASN A 101 -6.36 -19.79 3.49
CA ASN A 101 -6.39 -21.03 4.28
C ASN A 101 -7.53 -20.99 5.33
N ASP A 102 -8.54 -20.14 5.11
CA ASP A 102 -9.69 -19.94 6.00
C ASP A 102 -10.90 -20.81 5.65
N SER A 103 -10.68 -21.96 5.01
CA SER A 103 -11.67 -23.03 5.04
C SER A 103 -10.94 -24.35 5.07
N PRO A 104 -11.14 -25.20 6.10
CA PRO A 104 -10.84 -26.60 5.92
C PRO A 104 -11.65 -27.05 4.69
N PRO A 105 -11.02 -27.59 3.62
CA PRO A 105 -11.79 -28.28 2.60
C PRO A 105 -12.58 -29.35 3.35
N LYS A 106 -13.91 -29.21 3.38
CA LYS A 106 -14.82 -30.20 3.94
C LYS A 106 -14.41 -31.52 3.30
N ALA A 107 -13.83 -32.42 4.11
CA ALA A 107 -13.42 -33.73 3.64
C ALA A 107 -14.63 -34.33 2.93
N ALA A 108 -14.52 -34.49 1.61
CA ALA A 108 -15.43 -35.34 0.89
C ALA A 108 -15.13 -36.73 1.42
N ASN A 109 -15.91 -37.15 2.41
CA ASN A 109 -16.03 -38.54 2.83
C ASN A 109 -16.62 -39.31 1.63
N ILE A 110 -15.81 -39.54 0.61
CA ILE A 110 -16.01 -40.62 -0.34
C ILE A 110 -15.22 -41.79 0.19
N SER A 111 -15.71 -42.35 1.30
CA SER A 111 -15.36 -43.70 1.70
C SER A 111 -15.67 -44.63 0.52
N ALA A 112 -14.60 -45.08 -0.12
CA ALA A 112 -14.36 -46.44 -0.59
C ALA A 112 -15.53 -47.21 -1.22
N ALA A 113 -15.30 -47.63 -2.49
CA ALA A 113 -15.50 -49.01 -2.99
C ALA A 113 -16.95 -49.58 -2.96
N THR A 114 -17.51 -50.33 -3.92
CA THR A 114 -17.09 -51.16 -5.06
C THR A 114 -18.38 -51.81 -5.62
N ASP A 115 -18.38 -52.20 -6.90
CA ASP A 115 -19.20 -53.25 -7.57
C ASP A 115 -20.58 -53.69 -6.99
N ALA A 116 -21.64 -53.50 -7.79
CA ALA A 116 -22.68 -54.50 -8.11
C ALA A 116 -23.58 -54.02 -9.26
#